data_AF-A0A481SYE5-F1
#
_entry.id   AF-A0A481SYE5-F1
#
_cell.length_a   1.000
_cell.length_b   1.000
_cell.length_c   1.000
_cell.angle_alpha   90.00
_cell.angle_beta   90.00
_cell.angle_gamma   90.00
#
_symmetry.space_group_name_H-M   'P 1'
#
loop_
_entity.id
_entity.type
_entity.pdbx_description
1 polymer ?
#
loop_
_entity_poly.entity_id
_entity_poly.type
_entity_poly.pdbx_seq_one_letter_code
_entity_poly.pdbx_strand_id
1 'polypeptide(L)'
;IQCEWMRLCTNVTEFEVQRAKNLLKTNMLLQLDGTTPICEDIGRQMLCYGRRIPLHELEARIEAVNATVVKDACNRYIYDVCPAVAAVGPCENLPDYNRIRSSMYQLRV
;
A
#
# COMPACT_ATOMS: atom_id res chain seq x y z
N ILE A 1 0.44 8.00 -12.30
CA ILE A 1 -0.01 6.93 -11.37
C ILE A 1 0.54 5.58 -11.82
N GLN A 2 0.12 5.04 -12.96
CA GLN A 2 0.51 3.69 -13.40
C GLN A 2 2.03 3.52 -13.61
N CYS A 3 2.72 4.55 -14.08
CA CYS A 3 4.20 4.50 -14.20
C CYS A 3 4.90 4.26 -12.85
N GLU A 4 4.41 4.89 -11.77
CA GLU A 4 4.99 4.68 -10.43
C GLU A 4 4.67 3.28 -9.90
N TRP A 5 3.47 2.77 -10.17
CA TRP A 5 3.11 1.39 -9.84
C TRP A 5 4.03 0.38 -10.54
N MET A 6 4.34 0.59 -11.81
CA MET A 6 5.30 -0.25 -12.54
C MET A 6 6.72 -0.11 -11.99
N ARG A 7 7.13 1.12 -11.63
CA ARG A 7 8.43 1.37 -10.96
C ARG A 7 8.54 0.64 -9.64
N LEU A 8 7.47 0.57 -8.84
CA LEU A 8 7.46 -0.18 -7.59
C LEU A 8 7.59 -1.70 -7.82
N CYS A 9 7.00 -2.22 -8.91
CA CYS A 9 7.14 -3.63 -9.28
C CYS A 9 8.57 -3.99 -9.70
N THR A 10 9.26 -3.11 -10.42
CA THR A 10 10.56 -3.40 -11.05
C THR A 10 11.75 -2.85 -10.26
N ASN A 11 11.70 -1.57 -9.88
CA ASN A 11 12.84 -0.74 -9.46
C ASN A 11 12.59 0.00 -8.14
N VAL A 12 12.12 -0.71 -7.11
CA VAL A 12 12.12 -0.19 -5.74
C VAL A 12 13.52 -0.26 -5.12
N THR A 13 13.91 0.79 -4.39
CA THR A 13 15.20 0.89 -3.68
C THR A 13 15.02 0.70 -2.18
N GLU A 14 16.03 0.14 -1.51
CA GLU A 14 16.01 -0.07 -0.05
C GLU A 14 15.82 1.24 0.72
N PHE A 15 16.41 2.33 0.22
CA PHE A 15 16.30 3.66 0.83
C PHE A 15 14.86 4.18 0.84
N GLU A 16 14.15 4.05 -0.29
CA GLU A 16 12.73 4.43 -0.37
C GLU A 16 11.87 3.58 0.56
N VAL A 17 12.15 2.28 0.65
CA VAL A 17 11.45 1.37 1.56
C VAL A 17 11.69 1.76 3.02
N GLN A 18 12.94 2.07 3.41
CA GLN A 18 13.24 2.50 4.78
C GLN A 18 12.52 3.81 5.12
N ARG A 19 12.49 4.76 4.18
CA ARG A 19 11.74 6.00 4.35
C ARG A 19 10.25 5.73 4.53
N ALA A 20 9.68 4.84 3.71
CA ALA A 20 8.27 4.46 3.78
C ALA A 20 7.92 3.76 5.11
N LYS A 21 8.80 2.87 5.61
CA LYS A 21 8.65 2.25 6.93
C LYS A 21 8.55 3.30 8.03
N ASN A 22 9.48 4.25 8.05
CA ASN A 22 9.49 5.31 9.06
C ASN A 22 8.22 6.16 8.98
N LEU A 23 7.77 6.52 7.78
CA LEU A 23 6.54 7.28 7.58
C LEU A 23 5.32 6.49 8.10
N LEU A 24 5.23 5.20 7.82
CA LEU A 24 4.15 4.34 8.30
C LEU A 24 4.15 4.23 9.83
N LYS A 25 5.30 4.00 10.46
CA LYS A 25 5.43 3.95 11.93
C LYS A 25 4.97 5.27 12.57
N THR A 26 5.44 6.40 12.04
CA THR A 26 5.04 7.73 12.55
C THR A 26 3.55 7.97 12.37
N ASN A 27 2.99 7.68 11.20
CA ASN A 27 1.56 7.89 10.94
C ASN A 27 0.68 7.05 11.86
N MET A 28 1.04 5.77 12.07
CA MET A 28 0.30 4.88 12.93
C MET A 28 0.33 5.32 14.40
N LEU A 29 1.49 5.75 14.91
CA LEU A 29 1.59 6.22 16.29
C LEU A 29 0.83 7.53 16.51
N LEU A 30 0.86 8.44 15.53
CA LEU A 30 0.11 9.70 15.59
C LEU A 30 -1.41 9.48 15.56
N GLN A 31 -1.89 8.43 14.90
CA GLN A 31 -3.32 8.08 14.89
C GLN A 31 -3.82 7.58 16.24
N LEU A 32 -2.93 7.12 17.13
CA LEU A 32 -3.29 6.59 18.45
C LEU A 32 -3.29 7.67 19.55
N ASP A 33 -3.41 8.94 19.19
CA ASP A 33 -3.47 10.04 20.15
C ASP A 33 -4.92 10.36 20.56
N GLY A 34 -5.23 10.16 21.84
CA GLY A 34 -6.56 10.38 22.41
C GLY A 34 -7.37 9.10 22.67
N THR A 35 -8.38 9.21 23.54
CA THR A 35 -9.15 8.05 24.01
C THR A 35 -10.10 7.47 22.94
N THR A 36 -10.69 8.33 22.11
CA THR A 36 -11.59 7.91 21.02
C THR A 36 -10.91 7.05 19.96
N PRO A 37 -9.78 7.46 19.33
CA PRO A 37 -9.11 6.64 18.33
C PRO A 37 -8.51 5.36 18.92
N ILE A 38 -8.06 5.38 20.17
CA ILE A 38 -7.62 4.16 20.86
C ILE A 38 -8.79 3.17 21.02
N CYS A 39 -9.98 3.64 21.41
CA CYS A 39 -11.16 2.79 21.54
C CYS A 39 -11.57 2.16 20.19
N GLU A 40 -11.56 2.95 19.13
CA GLU A 40 -11.82 2.49 17.76
C GLU A 40 -10.79 1.46 17.30
N ASP A 41 -9.50 1.71 17.52
CA ASP A 41 -8.42 0.76 17.18
C ASP A 41 -8.57 -0.57 17.92
N ILE A 42 -8.91 -0.55 19.21
CA ILE A 42 -9.19 -1.76 19.99
C ILE A 42 -10.36 -2.53 19.35
N GLY A 43 -11.50 -1.87 19.12
CA GLY A 43 -12.68 -2.51 18.55
C GLY A 43 -12.42 -3.09 17.15
N ARG A 44 -11.80 -2.31 16.27
CA ARG A 44 -11.46 -2.72 14.91
C ARG A 44 -10.52 -3.91 14.88
N GLN A 45 -9.44 -3.88 15.68
CA GLN A 45 -8.49 -5.00 15.73
C GLN A 45 -9.10 -6.27 16.34
N MET A 46 -9.95 -6.13 17.36
CA MET A 46 -10.69 -7.27 17.91
C MET A 46 -11.59 -7.93 16.87
N LEU A 47 -12.25 -7.15 16.01
CA LEU A 47 -13.10 -7.68 14.94
C LEU A 47 -12.30 -8.26 13.77
N CYS A 48 -11.22 -7.61 13.35
CA CYS A 48 -10.43 -8.05 12.19
C CYS A 48 -9.48 -9.21 12.51
N TYR A 49 -8.89 -9.24 13.71
CA TYR A 49 -7.81 -10.15 14.08
C TYR A 49 -8.13 -11.02 15.30
N GLY A 50 -9.25 -10.81 15.98
CA GLY A 50 -9.60 -11.50 17.23
C GLY A 50 -8.76 -11.09 18.44
N ARG A 51 -7.83 -10.14 18.27
CA ARG A 51 -6.94 -9.64 19.32
C ARG A 51 -6.43 -8.24 18.97
N ARG A 52 -6.02 -7.50 19.99
CA ARG A 52 -5.22 -6.29 19.80
C ARG A 52 -3.75 -6.64 19.62
N ILE A 53 -3.18 -6.23 18.49
CA ILE A 53 -1.76 -6.44 18.19
C ILE A 53 -0.95 -5.39 18.98
N PRO A 54 0.03 -5.81 19.80
CA PRO A 54 0.85 -4.87 20.54
C PRO A 54 1.81 -4.11 19.60
N LEU A 55 2.14 -2.88 19.97
CA LEU A 55 2.93 -1.98 19.11
C LEU A 55 4.30 -2.54 18.74
N HIS A 56 4.98 -3.23 19.65
CA HIS A 56 6.30 -3.83 19.38
C HIS A 56 6.23 -4.95 18.33
N GLU A 57 5.16 -5.75 18.33
CA GLU A 57 4.97 -6.80 17.32
C GLU A 57 4.74 -6.17 15.95
N LEU A 58 3.93 -5.11 15.91
CA LEU A 58 3.65 -4.38 14.69
C LEU A 58 4.90 -3.69 14.14
N GLU A 59 5.71 -3.08 15.01
CA GLU A 59 6.98 -2.48 14.62
C GLU A 59 7.94 -3.52 14.03
N ALA A 60 8.07 -4.68 14.67
CA ALA A 60 8.90 -5.77 14.18
C ALA A 60 8.44 -6.29 12.81
N ARG A 61 7.11 -6.38 12.59
CA ARG A 61 6.54 -6.75 11.28
C ARG A 61 6.84 -5.72 10.20
N ILE A 62 6.78 -4.43 10.51
CA ILE A 62 7.13 -3.36 9.56
C ILE A 62 8.62 -3.43 9.23
N GLU A 63 9.47 -3.67 10.23
CA GLU A 63 10.91 -3.72 10.02
C GLU A 63 11.34 -4.90 9.14
N ALA A 64 10.63 -6.03 9.22
CA ALA A 64 10.88 -7.22 8.42
C ALA A 64 10.61 -7.05 6.91
N VAL A 65 9.96 -5.96 6.48
CA VAL A 65 9.64 -5.73 5.05
C VAL A 65 10.87 -5.23 4.29
N ASN A 66 11.40 -5.99 3.34
CA ASN A 66 12.54 -5.54 2.52
C ASN A 66 12.09 -5.10 1.12
N ALA A 67 13.01 -4.52 0.34
CA ALA A 67 12.72 -4.14 -1.05
C ALA A 67 12.20 -5.31 -1.91
N THR A 68 12.70 -6.53 -1.68
CA THR A 68 12.21 -7.74 -2.35
C THR A 68 10.76 -8.04 -2.02
N VAL A 69 10.39 -7.99 -0.73
CA VAL A 69 9.02 -8.23 -0.26
C VAL A 69 8.04 -7.23 -0.88
N VAL A 70 8.45 -5.96 -1.00
CA VAL A 70 7.64 -4.93 -1.66
C VAL A 70 7.47 -5.25 -3.14
N LYS A 71 8.55 -5.60 -3.85
CA LYS A 71 8.47 -6.01 -5.27
C LYS A 71 7.56 -7.22 -5.46
N ASP A 72 7.67 -8.24 -4.62
CA ASP A 72 6.85 -9.45 -4.69
C ASP A 72 5.37 -9.14 -4.45
N ALA A 73 5.06 -8.30 -3.46
CA ALA A 73 3.70 -7.84 -3.21
C ALA A 73 3.14 -7.03 -4.40
N CYS A 74 3.94 -6.12 -4.95
CA CYS A 74 3.55 -5.34 -6.13
C CYS A 74 3.33 -6.26 -7.35
N ASN A 75 4.20 -7.24 -7.59
CA ASN A 75 4.02 -8.20 -8.67
C ASN A 75 2.76 -9.06 -8.48
N ARG A 76 2.40 -9.40 -7.25
CA ARG A 76 1.21 -10.21 -6.96
C ARG A 76 -0.10 -9.43 -7.13
N TYR A 77 -0.14 -8.17 -6.69
CA TYR A 77 -1.39 -7.41 -6.59
C TYR A 77 -1.57 -6.32 -7.64
N ILE A 78 -0.48 -5.86 -8.26
CA ILE A 78 -0.49 -4.71 -9.17
C ILE A 78 -0.13 -5.15 -10.59
N TYR A 79 0.96 -5.93 -10.74
CA TYR A 79 1.47 -6.27 -12.06
C TYR A 79 0.52 -7.19 -12.83
N ASP A 80 0.14 -6.75 -14.03
CA ASP A 80 -0.77 -7.45 -14.95
C ASP A 80 -2.15 -7.82 -14.35
N VAL A 81 -2.63 -7.04 -13.38
CA VAL A 81 -3.96 -7.20 -12.79
C VAL A 81 -4.97 -6.22 -13.40
N CYS A 82 -6.22 -6.65 -13.56
CA CYS A 82 -7.32 -5.80 -14.03
C CYS A 82 -7.76 -4.81 -12.93
N PRO A 83 -7.57 -3.48 -13.12
CA PRO A 83 -8.00 -2.51 -12.12
C PRO A 83 -9.51 -2.29 -12.18
N ALA A 84 -10.10 -1.84 -11.07
CA ALA A 84 -11.46 -1.29 -11.05
C ALA A 84 -11.37 0.24 -11.20
N VAL A 85 -12.12 0.82 -12.14
CA VAL A 85 -12.11 2.25 -12.43
C VAL A 85 -13.51 2.80 -12.25
N ALA A 86 -13.65 3.81 -11.40
CA ALA A 86 -14.88 4.57 -11.20
C ALA A 86 -14.55 6.06 -11.33
N ALA A 87 -15.35 6.79 -12.09
CA ALA A 87 -15.16 8.21 -12.34
C ALA A 87 -16.51 8.92 -12.41
N VAL A 88 -16.60 10.11 -11.81
CA VAL A 88 -17.83 10.90 -11.73
C VAL A 88 -17.49 12.36 -12.00
N GLY A 89 -18.30 13.03 -12.82
CA GLY A 89 -18.10 14.43 -13.23
C GLY A 89 -17.51 14.56 -14.64
N PRO A 90 -16.82 15.67 -14.96
CA PRO A 90 -16.21 15.88 -16.28
C PRO A 90 -14.99 14.96 -16.47
N CYS A 91 -15.23 13.76 -16.97
CA CYS A 91 -14.23 12.70 -17.15
C CYS A 91 -13.84 12.48 -18.62
N GLU A 92 -13.96 13.51 -19.46
CA GLU A 92 -13.69 13.43 -20.91
C GLU A 92 -12.25 13.03 -21.24
N ASN A 93 -11.29 13.38 -20.38
CA ASN A 93 -9.88 13.02 -20.52
C ASN A 93 -9.50 11.74 -19.76
N LEU A 94 -10.47 11.01 -19.19
CA LEU A 94 -10.19 9.72 -18.56
C LEU A 94 -9.85 8.69 -19.66
N PRO A 95 -8.70 8.01 -19.57
CA PRO A 95 -8.35 6.99 -20.54
C PRO A 95 -9.38 5.84 -20.55
N ASP A 96 -9.63 5.28 -21.74
CA ASP A 96 -10.44 4.05 -21.86
C ASP A 96 -9.82 2.91 -21.05
N TYR A 97 -10.67 1.99 -20.59
CA TYR A 97 -10.28 0.86 -19.76
C TYR A 97 -9.15 0.04 -20.38
N ASN A 98 -9.17 -0.17 -21.70
CA ASN A 98 -8.12 -0.92 -22.39
C ASN A 98 -6.75 -0.26 -22.26
N ARG A 99 -6.70 1.08 -22.32
CA ARG A 99 -5.46 1.85 -22.15
C ARG A 99 -4.98 1.82 -20.70
N ILE A 100 -5.91 1.82 -19.75
CA ILE A 100 -5.59 1.66 -18.33
C ILE A 100 -5.02 0.25 -18.12
N ARG A 101 -5.68 -0.80 -18.60
CA ARG A 101 -5.24 -2.19 -18.44
C ARG A 101 -3.90 -2.48 -19.11
N SER A 102 -3.65 -1.91 -20.29
CA SER A 102 -2.38 -2.07 -21.01
C SER A 102 -1.20 -1.42 -20.29
N SER A 103 -1.48 -0.45 -19.42
CA SER A 103 -0.46 0.27 -18.64
C SER A 103 -0.15 -0.40 -17.28
N MET A 104 -0.75 -1.56 -17.01
CA MET A 104 -0.51 -2.35 -15.78
C MET A 104 0.62 -3.39 -15.92
N TYR A 105 1.32 -3.41 -17.05
CA TYR A 105 2.53 -4.21 -17.26
C TYR A 105 3.51 -3.44 -18.14
N GLN A 106 4.77 -3.86 -18.16
CA GLN A 106 5.79 -3.29 -19.05
C GLN A 106 6.37 -4.38 -19.94
N LEU A 107 6.48 -4.08 -21.25
CA LEU A 107 7.10 -4.99 -22.23
C LEU A 107 8.63 -5.01 -22.12
N ARG A 108 9.23 -4.03 -21.44
CA ARG A 108 10.65 -4.01 -21.07
C ARG A 108 10.75 -4.12 -19.56
N VAL A 109 11.34 -5.22 -19.10
CA VAL A 109 11.79 -5.43 -17.71
C VAL A 109 13.29 -5.20 -17.68
#